data_AF-A0A9W7V9N4-F1
#
_entry.id   AF-A0A9W7V9N4-F1
#
_cell.length_a   1.000
_cell.length_b   1.000
_cell.length_c   1.000
_cell.angle_alpha   90.00
_cell.angle_beta   90.00
_cell.angle_gamma   90.00
#
_symmetry.space_group_name_H-M   'P 1'
#
loop_
_entity.id
_entity.type
_entity.pdbx_description
1 polymer ?
#
loop_
_entity_poly.entity_id
_entity_poly.type
_entity_poly.pdbx_seq_one_letter_code
_entity_poly.pdbx_strand_id
1 'polypeptide(L)'
;FLMNFKEDGLESKFRTDTVVSDRDSGRVVNRNFHQIYLQFPYFTKELDECSTLSDKLMYALKNMNNWNRMPDALKEQVFSHLDRLAAKAHLSEGDRIAYDKAVDRYNVSRIVENDIREQAVAEG
;
A
#
# COMPACT_ATOMS: atom_id res chain seq x y z
N PHE A 1 -0.95 -11.18 1.54
CA PHE A 1 0.07 -11.04 2.58
C PHE A 1 1.25 -10.26 2.05
N LEU A 2 1.73 -9.28 2.80
CA LEU A 2 2.99 -8.57 2.55
C LEU A 2 4.08 -9.22 3.40
N MET A 3 5.18 -9.62 2.79
CA MET A 3 6.27 -10.35 3.46
C MET A 3 7.58 -9.61 3.23
N ASN A 4 8.25 -9.23 4.31
CA ASN A 4 9.56 -8.56 4.28
C ASN A 4 10.73 -9.57 4.31
N PHE A 5 10.44 -10.86 4.16
CA PHE A 5 11.40 -11.96 4.09
C PHE A 5 11.10 -12.85 2.86
N LYS A 6 12.02 -13.77 2.56
CA LYS A 6 11.86 -14.79 1.53
C LYS A 6 11.22 -16.01 2.17
N GLU A 7 10.13 -16.50 1.60
CA GLU A 7 9.43 -17.68 2.10
C GLU A 7 9.91 -18.91 1.32
N ASP A 8 10.58 -19.84 2.01
CA ASP A 8 11.16 -21.03 1.40
C ASP A 8 10.10 -21.95 0.77
N GLY A 9 8.87 -21.94 1.29
CA GLY A 9 7.74 -22.68 0.74
C GLY A 9 7.15 -22.09 -0.54
N LEU A 10 7.60 -20.92 -0.99
CA LEU A 10 7.13 -20.24 -2.18
C LEU A 10 8.21 -20.11 -3.24
N GLU A 11 7.79 -19.91 -4.49
CA GLU A 11 8.70 -19.60 -5.57
C GLU A 11 9.45 -18.27 -5.29
N SER A 12 10.71 -18.21 -5.72
CA SER A 12 11.59 -17.04 -5.58
C SER A 12 11.19 -15.87 -6.50
N LYS A 13 10.01 -15.29 -6.27
CA LYS A 13 9.46 -14.17 -7.03
C LYS A 13 8.72 -13.17 -6.15
N PHE A 14 8.59 -11.95 -6.66
CA PHE A 14 7.92 -10.86 -5.94
C PHE A 14 6.45 -11.16 -5.65
N ARG A 15 5.67 -11.62 -6.64
CA ARG A 15 4.23 -11.84 -6.51
C ARG A 15 3.87 -13.29 -6.79
N THR A 16 3.17 -13.89 -5.85
CA THR A 16 2.58 -15.23 -6.01
C THR A 16 1.07 -15.14 -5.81
N ASP A 17 0.33 -15.40 -6.89
CA ASP A 17 -1.12 -15.55 -6.87
C ASP A 17 -1.45 -17.03 -6.69
N THR A 18 -2.21 -17.36 -5.65
CA THR A 18 -2.61 -18.74 -5.35
C THR A 18 -4.12 -18.90 -5.48
N VAL A 19 -4.54 -20.15 -5.72
CA VAL A 19 -5.94 -20.57 -5.72
C VAL A 19 -6.14 -21.60 -4.62
N VAL A 20 -7.33 -21.62 -4.01
CA VAL A 20 -7.69 -22.66 -3.06
C VAL A 20 -8.30 -23.83 -3.82
N SER A 21 -7.71 -25.01 -3.67
CA SER A 21 -8.18 -26.27 -4.24
C SER A 21 -8.47 -27.28 -3.14
N ASP A 22 -9.50 -28.11 -3.38
CA ASP A 22 -9.72 -29.31 -2.59
C ASP A 22 -8.52 -30.25 -2.73
N ARG A 23 -8.07 -30.84 -1.61
CA ARG A 23 -6.81 -31.58 -1.56
C ARG A 23 -6.90 -32.92 -2.30
N ASP A 24 -8.02 -33.62 -2.16
CA ASP A 24 -8.17 -34.98 -2.68
C ASP A 24 -8.52 -34.97 -4.17
N SER A 25 -9.40 -34.06 -4.59
CA SER A 25 -9.84 -33.95 -5.99
C SER A 25 -9.00 -32.99 -6.83
N GLY A 26 -8.20 -32.12 -6.21
CA GLY A 26 -7.45 -31.05 -6.88
C GLY A 26 -8.33 -29.95 -7.49
N ARG A 27 -9.65 -30.01 -7.32
CA ARG A 27 -10.58 -29.05 -7.93
C ARG A 27 -10.51 -27.72 -7.21
N VAL A 28 -10.42 -26.63 -7.98
CA VAL A 28 -10.50 -25.27 -7.44
C VAL A 28 -11.86 -25.05 -6.78
N VAL A 29 -11.83 -24.67 -5.49
CA VAL A 29 -13.03 -24.48 -4.67
C VAL A 29 -13.76 -23.19 -5.05
N ASN A 30 -13.01 -22.11 -5.25
CA ASN A 30 -13.56 -20.82 -5.65
C ASN A 30 -12.57 -20.09 -6.55
N ARG A 31 -12.96 -19.88 -7.81
CA ARG A 31 -12.12 -19.20 -8.81
C ARG A 31 -11.94 -17.70 -8.56
N ASN A 32 -12.78 -17.10 -7.72
CA ASN A 32 -12.70 -15.68 -7.39
C ASN A 32 -11.94 -15.43 -6.08
N PHE A 33 -11.62 -16.49 -5.33
CA PHE A 33 -10.87 -16.38 -4.08
C PHE A 33 -9.39 -16.64 -4.33
N HIS A 34 -8.59 -15.57 -4.23
CA HIS A 34 -7.15 -15.63 -4.44
C HIS A 34 -6.40 -15.12 -3.22
N GLN A 35 -5.50 -15.94 -2.70
CA GLN A 35 -4.54 -15.50 -1.71
C GLN A 35 -3.27 -15.04 -2.44
N ILE A 36 -2.97 -13.74 -2.35
CA ILE A 36 -1.80 -13.12 -2.99
C ILE A 36 -0.69 -12.93 -1.94
N TYR A 37 0.52 -13.37 -2.26
CA TYR A 37 1.72 -13.19 -1.46
C TYR A 37 2.68 -12.24 -2.19
N LEU A 38 3.12 -11.19 -1.50
CA LEU A 38 4.08 -10.21 -2.01
C LEU A 38 5.37 -10.27 -1.17
N GLN A 39 6.44 -10.79 -1.76
CA GLN A 39 7.76 -10.99 -1.14
C GLN A 39 8.70 -9.82 -1.49
N PHE A 40 8.76 -8.83 -0.62
CA PHE A 40 9.52 -7.59 -0.84
C PHE A 40 11.02 -7.75 -1.10
N PRO A 41 11.73 -8.77 -0.56
CA PRO A 41 13.12 -9.00 -0.93
C PRO A 41 13.34 -9.26 -2.43
N TYR A 42 12.29 -9.64 -3.18
CA TYR A 42 12.33 -9.80 -4.63
C TYR A 42 11.80 -8.57 -5.40
N PHE A 43 11.33 -7.52 -4.71
CA PHE A 43 11.04 -6.24 -5.34
C PHE A 43 12.32 -5.42 -5.43
N THR A 44 12.97 -5.44 -6.59
CA THR A 44 14.28 -4.79 -6.80
C THR A 44 14.21 -3.51 -7.62
N LYS A 45 13.02 -3.11 -8.08
CA LYS A 45 12.87 -1.88 -8.87
C LYS A 45 13.25 -0.66 -8.04
N GLU A 46 14.03 0.23 -8.64
CA GLU A 46 14.26 1.58 -8.16
C GLU A 46 13.17 2.56 -8.65
N LEU A 47 13.14 3.77 -8.09
CA LEU A 47 12.05 4.73 -8.33
C LEU A 47 11.90 5.13 -9.81
N ASP A 48 13.01 5.26 -10.52
CA ASP A 48 13.09 5.56 -11.95
C ASP A 48 12.62 4.38 -12.83
N GLU A 49 12.78 3.15 -12.35
CA GLU A 49 12.28 1.93 -13.00
C GLU A 49 10.78 1.68 -12.75
N CYS A 50 10.17 2.43 -11.83
CA CYS A 50 8.75 2.33 -11.50
C CYS A 50 7.87 3.05 -12.53
N SER A 51 7.63 2.39 -13.66
CA SER A 51 6.80 2.92 -14.75
C SER A 51 5.30 2.88 -14.46
N THR A 52 4.85 1.93 -13.64
CA THR A 52 3.43 1.79 -13.28
C THR A 52 3.14 2.32 -11.88
N LEU A 53 1.88 2.73 -11.64
CA LEU A 53 1.44 3.13 -10.29
C LEU A 53 1.60 2.00 -9.28
N SER A 54 1.34 0.75 -9.69
CA SER A 54 1.56 -0.43 -8.85
C SER A 54 3.02 -0.56 -8.42
N ASP A 55 3.98 -0.34 -9.34
CA ASP A 55 5.40 -0.36 -9.00
C ASP A 55 5.74 0.74 -7.99
N LYS A 56 5.23 1.96 -8.21
CA LYS A 56 5.45 3.11 -7.31
C LYS A 56 4.89 2.86 -5.90
N LEU A 57 3.72 2.22 -5.81
CA LEU A 57 3.11 1.81 -4.53
C LEU A 57 3.99 0.80 -3.79
N MET A 58 4.48 -0.22 -4.50
CA MET A 58 5.36 -1.23 -3.89
C MET A 58 6.70 -0.61 -3.48
N TYR A 59 7.27 0.28 -4.29
CA TYR A 59 8.47 1.03 -3.92
C TYR A 59 8.25 1.86 -2.64
N ALA A 60 7.13 2.58 -2.56
CA ALA A 60 6.77 3.37 -1.40
C ALA A 60 6.59 2.51 -0.13
N LEU A 61 5.92 1.36 -0.25
CA LEU A 61 5.73 0.40 0.85
C LEU A 61 7.05 -0.21 1.32
N LYS A 62 7.94 -0.58 0.39
CA LYS A 62 9.28 -1.11 0.69
C LYS A 62 10.13 -0.09 1.46
N ASN A 63 10.00 1.18 1.10
CA ASN A 63 10.79 2.27 1.65
C ASN A 63 10.05 3.04 2.76
N MET A 64 9.05 2.44 3.42
CA MET A 64 8.25 3.11 4.45
C MET A 64 9.07 3.64 5.64
N ASN A 65 10.21 3.03 5.97
CA ASN A 65 11.13 3.59 6.98
C ASN A 65 11.67 4.98 6.59
N ASN A 66 11.70 5.29 5.29
CA ASN A 66 12.09 6.57 4.72
C ASN A 66 10.87 7.41 4.27
N TRP A 67 9.64 7.02 4.65
CA TRP A 67 8.39 7.64 4.19
C TRP A 67 8.36 9.16 4.35
N ASN A 68 8.88 9.67 5.47
CA ASN A 68 8.97 11.12 5.73
C ASN A 68 9.82 11.88 4.68
N ARG A 69 10.76 11.20 4.03
CA ARG A 69 11.65 11.77 3.00
C ARG A 69 11.13 11.63 1.57
N MET A 70 10.01 10.95 1.34
CA MET A 70 9.44 10.84 0.00
C MET A 70 8.83 12.18 -0.47
N PRO A 71 8.89 12.49 -1.77
CA PRO A 71 8.20 13.66 -2.33
C PRO A 71 6.69 13.60 -2.07
N ASP A 72 6.08 14.73 -1.72
CA ASP A 72 4.66 14.76 -1.34
C ASP A 72 3.72 14.35 -2.47
N ALA A 73 4.08 14.66 -3.72
CA ALA A 73 3.33 14.19 -4.90
C ALA A 73 3.26 12.66 -4.98
N LEU A 74 4.31 11.95 -4.52
CA LEU A 74 4.33 10.49 -4.49
C LEU A 74 3.46 9.96 -3.34
N LYS A 75 3.52 10.60 -2.15
CA LYS A 75 2.63 10.27 -1.03
C LYS A 75 1.16 10.45 -1.42
N GLU A 76 0.83 11.56 -2.08
CA GLU A 76 -0.55 11.89 -2.49
C GLU A 76 -1.09 10.93 -3.56
N GLN A 77 -0.26 10.50 -4.51
CA GLN A 77 -0.64 9.45 -5.46
C GLN A 77 -0.89 8.10 -4.78
N VAL A 78 -0.07 7.75 -3.78
CA VAL A 78 -0.24 6.52 -3.00
C VAL A 78 -1.56 6.56 -2.22
N PHE A 79 -1.82 7.65 -1.49
CA PHE A 79 -3.07 7.84 -0.74
C PHE A 79 -4.31 7.83 -1.65
N SER A 80 -4.27 8.55 -2.76
CA SER A 80 -5.38 8.59 -3.72
C SER A 80 -5.70 7.21 -4.32
N HIS A 81 -4.69 6.34 -4.46
CA HIS A 81 -4.90 4.98 -4.92
C HIS A 81 -5.46 4.08 -3.82
N LEU A 82 -4.95 4.20 -2.58
CA LEU A 82 -5.50 3.49 -1.43
C LEU A 82 -6.97 3.87 -1.19
N ASP A 83 -7.31 5.16 -1.28
CA ASP A 83 -8.69 5.67 -1.25
C ASP A 83 -9.56 5.00 -2.31
N ARG A 84 -9.05 4.91 -3.55
CA ARG A 84 -9.80 4.31 -4.66
C ARG A 84 -9.97 2.80 -4.49
N LEU A 85 -8.98 2.10 -3.94
CA LEU A 85 -9.06 0.67 -3.65
C LEU A 85 -10.01 0.39 -2.48
N ALA A 86 -9.96 1.21 -1.42
CA ALA A 86 -10.86 1.13 -0.27
C ALA A 86 -12.32 1.40 -0.67
N ALA A 87 -12.56 2.41 -1.51
CA ALA A 87 -13.89 2.69 -2.05
C ALA A 87 -14.43 1.54 -2.92
N LYS A 88 -13.54 0.76 -3.55
CA LYS A 88 -13.90 -0.36 -4.42
C LYS A 88 -14.06 -1.69 -3.66
N ALA A 89 -13.43 -1.83 -2.49
CA ALA A 89 -13.53 -2.99 -1.62
C ALA A 89 -14.64 -2.78 -0.59
N HIS A 90 -15.91 -2.93 -1.01
CA HIS A 90 -17.13 -2.91 -0.19
C HIS A 90 -16.93 -2.85 1.34
N LEU A 91 -16.61 -1.67 1.87
CA LEU A 91 -16.48 -1.46 3.31
C LEU A 91 -17.88 -1.52 3.93
N SER A 92 -17.97 -2.15 5.11
CA SER A 92 -19.13 -1.97 5.97
C SER A 92 -19.22 -0.48 6.37
N GLU A 93 -20.40 -0.01 6.73
CA GLU A 93 -20.59 1.40 7.08
C GLU A 93 -19.68 1.84 8.25
N GLY A 94 -19.44 0.95 9.22
CA GLY A 94 -18.53 1.20 10.34
C GLY A 94 -17.07 1.35 9.91
N ASP A 95 -16.59 0.50 9.00
CA ASP A 95 -15.22 0.56 8.51
C ASP A 95 -14.99 1.79 7.62
N ARG A 96 -16.01 2.19 6.85
CA ARG A 96 -15.98 3.45 6.08
C ARG A 96 -15.86 4.67 7.00
N ILE A 97 -16.65 4.73 8.08
CA ILE A 97 -16.59 5.84 9.03
C ILE A 97 -15.25 5.89 9.77
N ALA A 98 -14.71 4.74 10.17
CA ALA A 98 -13.39 4.66 10.80
C ALA A 98 -12.27 5.09 9.85
N TYR A 99 -12.41 4.73 8.57
CA TYR A 99 -11.52 5.12 7.48
C TYR A 99 -11.55 6.63 7.23
N ASP A 100 -12.73 7.22 7.01
CA ASP A 100 -12.89 8.66 6.74
C ASP A 100 -12.29 9.49 7.89
N LYS A 101 -12.52 9.07 9.14
CA LYS A 101 -11.90 9.71 10.32
C LYS A 101 -10.37 9.63 10.32
N ALA A 102 -9.78 8.57 9.79
CA ALA A 102 -8.32 8.45 9.71
C ALA A 102 -7.74 9.38 8.64
N VAL A 103 -8.40 9.47 7.48
CA VAL A 103 -8.03 10.40 6.40
C VAL A 103 -8.16 11.86 6.86
N ASP A 104 -9.25 12.22 7.53
CA ASP A 104 -9.44 13.57 8.06
C ASP A 104 -8.37 13.95 9.08
N ARG A 105 -8.02 13.04 10.01
CA ARG A 105 -6.93 13.28 10.96
C ARG A 105 -5.59 13.53 10.28
N TYR A 106 -5.29 12.79 9.21
CA TYR A 106 -4.07 12.99 8.43
C TYR A 106 -4.09 14.37 7.74
N ASN A 107 -5.19 14.74 7.10
CA ASN A 107 -5.33 16.02 6.41
C ASN A 107 -5.25 17.22 7.37
N VAL A 108 -5.90 17.13 8.53
CA VAL A 108 -5.86 18.18 9.56
C VAL A 108 -4.45 18.32 10.13
N SER A 109 -3.78 17.21 10.45
CA SER A 109 -2.40 17.26 10.95
C SER A 109 -1.45 17.93 9.94
N ARG A 110 -1.65 17.66 8.65
CA ARG A 110 -0.86 18.28 7.57
C ARG A 110 -1.08 19.80 7.46
N ILE A 111 -2.31 20.27 7.63
CA ILE A 111 -2.62 21.72 7.62
C ILE A 111 -1.89 22.40 8.78
N VAL A 112 -2.00 21.82 9.98
CA VAL A 112 -1.33 22.35 11.18
C VAL A 112 0.18 22.37 11.02
N GLU A 113 0.78 21.30 10.47
CA GLU A 113 2.22 21.27 10.21
C GLU A 113 2.68 22.32 9.19
N ASN A 114 1.89 22.57 8.14
CA ASN A 114 2.21 23.63 7.17
C ASN A 114 2.08 25.02 7.78
N ASP A 115 1.02 25.30 8.54
CA ASP A 115 0.84 26.59 9.23
C ASP A 115 2.00 26.88 10.20
N ILE A 116 2.42 25.87 10.98
CA ILE A 116 3.58 25.99 11.88
C ILE A 116 4.85 26.29 11.08
N ARG A 117 5.03 25.66 9.92
CA ARG A 117 6.21 25.86 9.09
C ARG A 117 6.23 27.24 8.42
N GLU A 118 5.08 27.74 7.98
CA GLU A 118 4.94 29.08 7.40
C GLU A 118 5.16 30.17 8.46
N GLN A 119 4.65 30.00 9.68
CA GLN A 119 4.90 30.91 10.79
C GLN A 119 6.39 30.94 11.18
N ALA A 120 7.04 29.78 11.25
CA ALA A 120 8.48 29.70 11.56
C ALA A 120 9.37 30.35 10.48
N VAL A 121 8.91 30.41 9.22
CA VAL A 121 9.61 31.09 8.12
C VAL A 121 9.32 32.60 8.12
N ALA A 122 8.15 33.02 8.59
CA ALA A 122 7.77 34.44 8.69
C ALA A 122 8.40 35.15 9.91
N GLU A 123 8.73 34.41 10.97
CA GLU A 123 9.32 34.94 12.20
C GLU A 123 10.86 34.86 12.26
N GLY A 124 11.52 34.25 11.26
CA GLY A 124 12.98 34.17 11.13
C GLY A 124 13.55 35.09 10.07
#